data_AF-A0A2I0F9B7-F1
#
_entry.id   AF-A0A2I0F9B7-F1
#
_cell.length_a   1.000
_cell.length_b   1.000
_cell.length_c   1.000
_cell.angle_alpha   90.00
_cell.angle_beta   90.00
_cell.angle_gamma   90.00
#
_symmetry.space_group_name_H-M   'P 1'
#
loop_
_entity.id
_entity.type
_entity.pdbx_description
1 polymer ?
#
loop_
_entity_poly.entity_id
_entity_poly.type
_entity_poly.pdbx_seq_one_letter_code
_entity_poly.pdbx_strand_id
1 'polypeptide(L)' 'MKISIIKNDTNMLIASYQINLDTVDHTPSDEEYYSQAWLHAIEDDIVEENDYSKYSFKL' A
#
# COMPACT_ATOMS: atom_id res chain seq x y z
N MET A 1 2.89 8.08 7.33
CA MET A 1 3.35 8.18 5.93
C MET A 1 2.22 7.87 4.96
N LYS A 2 2.13 8.53 3.80
CA LYS A 2 1.05 8.26 2.82
C LYS A 2 1.57 7.32 1.74
N ILE A 3 0.87 6.21 1.50
CA ILE A 3 1.19 5.25 0.45
C ILE A 3 0.11 5.30 -0.61
N SER A 4 0.52 5.46 -1.86
CA SER A 4 -0.34 5.43 -3.03
C SER A 4 -0.17 4.10 -3.75
N ILE A 5 -1.27 3.45 -4.08
CA ILE A 5 -1.32 2.20 -4.84
C ILE A 5 -1.72 2.55 -6.27
N ILE A 6 -0.92 2.08 -7.22
CA ILE A 6 -1.05 2.36 -8.64
C ILE A 6 -1.23 1.04 -9.37
N LYS A 7 -2.25 0.94 -10.23
CA LYS A 7 -2.47 -0.24 -11.07
C LYS A 7 -1.55 -0.16 -12.29
N ASN A 8 -0.65 -1.13 -12.46
CA ASN A 8 0.38 -1.10 -13.51
C ASN A 8 -0.22 -1.12 -14.92
N ASP A 9 -1.34 -1.83 -15.09
CA ASP A 9 -2.03 -1.97 -16.37
C ASP A 9 -2.51 -0.62 -16.95
N THR A 10 -3.06 0.25 -16.09
CA THR A 10 -3.63 1.55 -16.47
C THR A 10 -2.78 2.75 -16.02
N ASN A 11 -1.70 2.48 -15.27
CA ASN A 11 -0.89 3.47 -14.56
C ASN A 11 -1.74 4.46 -13.74
N MET A 12 -2.87 4.00 -13.21
CA MET A 12 -3.84 4.82 -12.51
C MET A 12 -3.71 4.62 -11.01
N LEU A 13 -3.76 5.71 -10.24
CA LEU A 13 -3.86 5.66 -8.78
C LEU A 13 -5.25 5.12 -8.42
N ILE A 14 -5.28 3.98 -7.75
CA ILE A 14 -6.52 3.29 -7.36
C ILE A 14 -6.86 3.53 -5.89
N ALA A 15 -5.86 3.71 -5.03
CA ALA A 15 -6.06 4.03 -3.63
C ALA A 15 -4.87 4.78 -3.05
N SER A 16 -5.10 5.46 -1.94
CA SER A 16 -4.03 6.02 -1.14
C SER A 16 -4.37 5.95 0.33
N TYR A 17 -3.50 5.35 1.12
CA TYR A 17 -3.69 5.13 2.55
C TYR A 17 -2.69 5.93 3.35
N GLN A 18 -3.15 6.55 4.43
CA GLN A 18 -2.27 7.16 5.41
C GLN A 18 -1.95 6.11 6.47
N ILE A 19 -0.74 5.57 6.38
CA ILE A 19 -0.24 4.53 7.28
C ILE A 19 0.59 5.18 8.37
N ASN A 20 0.24 4.99 9.63
CA ASN A 20 1.01 5.48 10.77
C ASN A 20 1.53 4.28 11.56
N LEU A 21 2.75 3.86 11.22
CA LEU A 21 3.49 2.82 11.94
C LEU A 21 4.34 3.43 13.06
N ASP A 22 3.78 4.39 13.81
CA ASP A 22 4.51 5.14 14.83
C ASP A 22 4.90 4.21 16.00
N THR A 23 6.02 3.51 15.84
CA THR A 23 6.58 2.60 16.83
C THR A 23 7.74 3.28 17.54
N VAL A 24 7.66 3.36 18.87
CA VAL A 24 8.60 4.09 19.73
C VAL A 24 10.04 3.51 19.67
N ASP A 25 10.18 2.24 19.31
CA ASP A 25 11.44 1.48 19.35
C ASP A 25 11.92 0.96 17.98
N HIS A 26 11.21 1.30 16.90
CA HIS A 26 11.54 0.81 15.56
C HIS A 26 11.20 1.87 14.52
N THR A 27 12.12 2.09 13.58
CA THR A 27 11.82 2.92 12.41
C THR A 27 11.23 2.01 11.34
N PRO A 28 9.91 2.08 11.09
CA PRO A 28 9.28 1.24 10.09
C PRO A 28 9.92 1.43 8.72
N SER A 29 10.21 0.31 8.07
CA SER A 29 10.77 0.30 6.72
C SER A 29 9.70 0.56 5.67
N ASP A 30 10.10 0.99 4.47
CA ASP A 30 9.17 1.23 3.36
C ASP A 30 8.31 -0.02 3.06
N GLU A 31 8.89 -1.22 3.16
CA GLU A 31 8.17 -2.49 2.97
C GLU A 31 7.02 -2.70 3.98
N GLU A 32 7.18 -2.25 5.22
CA GLU A 32 6.12 -2.36 6.24
C GLU A 32 4.97 -1.41 5.92
N TYR A 33 5.29 -0.20 5.45
CA TYR A 33 4.29 0.74 4.99
C TYR A 33 3.54 0.20 3.76
N TYR A 34 4.23 -0.40 2.80
CA TYR A 34 3.60 -1.02 1.63
C TYR A 34 2.72 -2.21 2.02
N SER A 35 3.18 -3.04 2.96
CA SER A 35 2.41 -4.18 3.46
C SER A 35 1.11 -3.74 4.13
N GLN A 36 1.16 -2.69 4.97
CA GLN A 36 -0.05 -2.13 5.59
C GLN A 36 -1.00 -1.52 4.57
N ALA A 37 -0.49 -0.74 3.62
CA ALA A 37 -1.30 -0.17 2.56
C ALA A 37 -1.96 -1.25 1.70
N TRP A 38 -1.26 -2.35 1.44
CA TRP A 38 -1.79 -3.50 0.72
C TRP A 38 -2.92 -4.20 1.48
N LEU A 39 -2.75 -4.44 2.77
CA LEU A 39 -3.79 -5.04 3.62
C LEU A 39 -5.06 -4.19 3.61
N HIS A 40 -4.94 -2.88 3.84
CA HIS A 40 -6.08 -1.96 3.75
C HIS A 40 -6.78 -2.02 2.39
N ALA A 41 -6.00 -2.10 1.30
CA ALA A 41 -6.57 -2.19 -0.04
C ALA A 41 -7.33 -3.49 -0.30
N ILE A 42 -6.90 -4.61 0.30
CA ILE A 42 -7.64 -5.88 0.24
C ILE A 42 -8.92 -5.78 1.07
N GLU A 43 -8.84 -5.21 2.28
CA GLU A 43 -9.99 -5.03 3.16
C GLU A 43 -11.07 -4.13 2.55
N ASP A 44 -10.66 -3.09 1.82
CA ASP A 44 -11.56 -2.19 1.09
C ASP A 44 -11.99 -2.72 -0.29
N ASP A 45 -11.63 -3.96 -0.65
CA ASP A 45 -11.95 -4.62 -1.93
C ASP A 45 -11.46 -3.83 -3.17
N ILE A 46 -10.41 -3.01 -3.01
CA ILE A 46 -9.82 -2.19 -4.08
C ILE A 46 -8.82 -3.00 -4.92
N VAL A 47 -8.16 -3.97 -4.31
CA VAL A 47 -7.16 -4.84 -4.94
C VAL A 47 -7.46 -6.30 -4.64
N GLU A 48 -7.04 -7.18 -5.55
CA GLU A 48 -7.12 -8.62 -5.34
C GLU A 48 -5.83 -9.13 -4.68
N GLU A 49 -5.96 -9.87 -3.57
CA GLU A 49 -4.84 -10.39 -2.78
C GLU A 49 -3.81 -11.17 -3.63
N ASN A 50 -4.28 -11.90 -4.63
CA ASN A 50 -3.44 -12.73 -5.51
C ASN A 50 -2.69 -11.92 -6.59
N ASP A 51 -3.00 -10.63 -6.75
CA ASP A 51 -2.55 -9.81 -7.86
C ASP A 51 -1.53 -8.75 -7.48
N TYR A 52 -0.82 -8.91 -6.35
CA TYR A 52 0.19 -7.94 -5.87
C TYR A 52 1.12 -7.41 -6.99
N SER A 53 1.60 -8.28 -7.88
CA SER A 53 2.47 -7.94 -9.01
C SER A 53 1.85 -6.99 -10.05
N LYS A 54 0.52 -6.88 -10.10
CA LYS A 54 -0.20 -5.94 -10.97
C LYS A 54 -0.25 -4.52 -10.41
N TYR A 55 0.24 -4.32 -9.19
CA TYR A 55 0.21 -3.04 -8.51
C TYR A 55 1.63 -2.54 -8.21
N SER A 56 1.75 -1.23 -8.08
CA SER A 56 2.97 -0.54 -7.64
C SER A 56 2.64 0.39 -6.50
N PHE A 57 3.59 0.58 -5.60
CA PHE A 57 3.44 1.44 -4.43
C PHE A 57 4.35 2.66 -4.57
N LYS A 58 3.85 3.82 -4.15
CA LYS A 58 4.61 5.07 -4.07
C LYS A 58 4.36 5.80 -2.77
N LEU A 59 5.41 6.43 -2.25
CA LEU A 59 5.40 7.37 -1.14
C LEU A 59 5.01 8.78 -1.63
#